data_AF-A0A940UJP2-F1
#
_entry.id   AF-A0A940UJP2-F1
#
_cell.length_a   1.000
_cell.length_b   1.000
_cell.length_c   1.000
_cell.angle_alpha   90.00
_cell.angle_beta   90.00
_cell.angle_gamma   90.00
#
_symmetry.space_group_name_H-M   'P 1'
#
loop_
_entity.id
_entity.type
_entity.pdbx_description
1 polymer ?
#
loop_
_entity_poly.entity_id
_entity_poly.type
_entity_poly.pdbx_seq_one_letter_code
_entity_poly.pdbx_strand_id
1 'polypeptide(L)'
;MAVQEDLTVAYHQQDTNYYCGAACAQMVLDSIGAGLLDQDDLYADNHSHSTIEAGWYTAPDGLQWTLNDRRPAGFGGWFALYALGSEDAISRKIVWTIHHYHVAPVPLVFGWAHWIVVRGFDASAAPANSADTSYSITAFDLNNPWPPTPSFYAPAMPPPPPPPPHGAADGCGTGGNRGIANEHITYATWQADYMTGVPAGHWNGKFVAVCDPDPPPTELGMQRPTQKRLRGDVLLTRKAALERASRGLEEYGLLKRKGWNSVLKGTTPGDPVLVQRLDRADTYYYIVPYETRQKTIAGAVSVDARFGDYRQAIALPEGGTGIMRTPSTEVVRELILGRRVQFEEPLGRIRIRKEAFCLYPTLVWKPCLESLSPFYPFHMFTIGSRRIYVRIDGQIFTALHDNVRGI
;
A
#
# COMPACT_ATOMS: atom_id res chain seq x y z
N MET A 1 -16.49 -5.98 -23.89
CA MET A 1 -16.00 -7.18 -23.17
C MET A 1 -15.15 -6.67 -22.02
N ALA A 2 -15.12 -7.38 -20.89
CA ALA A 2 -14.24 -7.01 -19.78
C ALA A 2 -12.79 -6.95 -20.25
N VAL A 3 -12.04 -5.98 -19.76
CA VAL A 3 -10.65 -5.72 -20.11
C VAL A 3 -9.79 -5.79 -18.85
N GLN A 4 -8.58 -6.30 -19.02
CA GLN A 4 -7.52 -6.27 -18.02
C GLN A 4 -6.28 -5.74 -18.73
N GLU A 5 -5.68 -4.68 -18.17
CA GLU A 5 -4.41 -4.12 -18.64
C GLU A 5 -3.45 -4.02 -17.46
N ASP A 6 -2.19 -4.36 -17.69
CA ASP A 6 -1.13 -4.36 -16.67
C ASP A 6 0.20 -4.01 -17.36
N LEU A 7 0.76 -2.86 -17.01
CA LEU A 7 2.03 -2.36 -17.52
C LEU A 7 3.18 -3.10 -16.86
N THR A 8 4.26 -3.31 -17.62
CA THR A 8 5.51 -3.83 -17.06
C THR A 8 6.28 -2.69 -16.40
N VAL A 9 5.97 -2.41 -15.13
CA VAL A 9 6.67 -1.42 -14.31
C VAL A 9 7.58 -2.15 -13.33
N ALA A 10 8.90 -1.92 -13.45
CA ALA A 10 9.85 -2.45 -12.48
C ALA A 10 9.49 -1.92 -11.09
N TYR A 11 9.49 -2.83 -10.10
CA TYR A 11 9.23 -2.44 -8.73
C TYR A 11 10.48 -1.80 -8.13
N HIS A 12 10.36 -0.73 -7.35
CA HIS A 12 11.45 -0.26 -6.51
C HIS A 12 10.90 0.08 -5.12
N GLN A 13 11.61 -0.38 -4.09
CA GLN A 13 11.27 -0.13 -2.69
C GLN A 13 11.75 1.28 -2.30
N GLN A 14 11.07 1.97 -1.37
CA GLN A 14 11.56 3.26 -0.89
C GLN A 14 12.81 3.10 0.01
N ASP A 15 13.79 3.99 -0.14
CA ASP A 15 15.05 3.97 0.63
C ASP A 15 14.92 4.53 2.06
N THR A 16 13.82 5.20 2.37
CA THR A 16 13.52 5.67 3.73
C THR A 16 12.03 5.85 3.93
N ASN A 17 11.58 6.04 5.17
CA ASN A 17 10.16 6.12 5.56
C ASN A 17 9.43 7.36 5.06
N TYR A 18 10.06 8.20 4.24
CA TYR A 18 9.48 9.41 3.64
C TYR A 18 9.75 9.55 2.13
N TYR A 19 10.23 8.47 1.48
CA TYR A 19 10.60 8.46 0.06
C TYR A 19 9.57 7.77 -0.84
N CYS A 20 8.34 7.56 -0.39
CA CYS A 20 7.33 6.94 -1.26
C CYS A 20 7.20 7.64 -2.62
N GLY A 21 7.22 8.97 -2.65
CA GLY A 21 7.12 9.77 -3.87
C GLY A 21 8.35 9.63 -4.78
N ALA A 22 9.55 9.64 -4.20
CA ALA A 22 10.80 9.42 -4.93
C ALA A 22 10.88 8.00 -5.52
N ALA A 23 10.47 6.98 -4.75
CA ALA A 23 10.37 5.60 -5.23
C ALA A 23 9.34 5.44 -6.35
N CYS A 24 8.18 6.11 -6.24
CA CYS A 24 7.20 6.15 -7.31
C CYS A 24 7.74 6.84 -8.57
N ALA A 25 8.43 7.97 -8.42
CA ALA A 25 9.07 8.66 -9.53
C ALA A 25 10.12 7.77 -10.20
N GLN A 26 10.98 7.09 -9.43
CA GLN A 26 11.97 6.14 -9.93
C GLN A 26 11.32 5.03 -10.77
N MET A 27 10.27 4.38 -10.25
CA MET A 27 9.55 3.32 -10.97
C MET A 27 8.94 3.81 -12.30
N VAL A 28 8.30 4.97 -12.29
CA VAL A 28 7.67 5.53 -13.49
C VAL A 28 8.71 5.96 -14.51
N LEU A 29 9.76 6.68 -14.08
CA LEU A 29 10.84 7.16 -14.95
C LEU A 29 11.64 6.02 -15.58
N ASP A 30 11.94 4.96 -14.83
CA ASP A 30 12.58 3.76 -15.38
C ASP A 30 11.68 3.11 -16.45
N SER A 31 10.38 2.99 -16.19
CA SER A 31 9.43 2.38 -17.14
C SER A 31 9.29 3.13 -18.48
N ILE A 32 9.58 4.44 -18.50
CA ILE A 32 9.57 5.25 -19.73
C ILE A 32 10.97 5.46 -20.34
N GLY A 33 12.00 4.80 -19.80
CA GLY A 33 13.35 4.76 -20.37
C GLY A 33 14.34 5.80 -19.83
N ALA A 34 14.07 6.43 -18.68
CA ALA A 34 15.08 7.26 -18.00
C ALA A 34 16.19 6.41 -17.34
N GLY A 35 15.92 5.12 -17.11
CA GLY A 35 16.75 4.24 -16.31
C GLY A 35 16.53 4.42 -14.80
N LEU A 36 17.35 3.72 -14.03
CA LEU A 36 17.29 3.74 -12.56
C LEU A 36 17.96 5.00 -12.01
N LEU A 37 17.16 5.99 -11.62
CA LEU A 37 17.62 7.24 -10.99
C LEU A 37 17.67 7.12 -9.46
N ASP A 38 18.54 7.89 -8.81
CA ASP A 38 18.72 7.86 -7.36
C ASP A 38 17.56 8.52 -6.59
N GLN A 39 17.05 7.87 -5.53
CA GLN A 39 15.89 8.39 -4.79
C GLN A 39 16.23 9.63 -3.94
N ASP A 40 17.47 9.82 -3.47
CA ASP A 40 17.87 11.06 -2.77
C ASP A 40 17.80 12.26 -3.72
N ASP A 41 18.28 12.08 -4.96
CA ASP A 41 18.23 13.11 -6.00
C ASP A 41 16.79 13.43 -6.43
N LEU A 42 15.96 12.41 -6.66
CA LEU A 42 14.54 12.59 -6.96
C LEU A 42 13.78 13.28 -5.81
N TYR A 43 14.08 12.93 -4.56
CA TYR A 43 13.51 13.58 -3.38
C TYR A 43 13.96 15.03 -3.26
N ALA A 44 15.25 15.32 -3.44
CA ALA A 44 15.78 16.68 -3.37
C ALA A 44 15.19 17.58 -4.46
N ASP A 45 15.05 17.07 -5.68
CA ASP A 45 14.40 17.78 -6.79
C ASP A 45 12.93 18.08 -6.47
N ASN A 46 12.19 17.08 -5.99
CA ASN A 46 10.80 17.26 -5.56
C ASN A 46 10.67 18.36 -4.50
N HIS A 47 11.48 18.26 -3.44
CA HIS A 47 11.40 19.14 -2.28
C HIS A 47 11.78 20.58 -2.65
N SER A 48 12.76 20.77 -3.53
CA SER A 48 13.18 22.10 -3.99
C SER A 48 12.17 22.77 -4.93
N HIS A 49 11.26 22.01 -5.52
CA HIS A 49 10.19 22.52 -6.41
C HIS A 49 8.78 22.37 -5.83
N SER A 50 8.67 22.03 -4.55
CA SER A 50 7.41 22.02 -3.79
C SER A 50 7.10 23.44 -3.32
N THR A 51 6.30 24.18 -4.09
CA THR A 51 6.09 25.62 -3.90
C THR A 51 4.68 25.99 -3.44
N ILE A 52 3.69 25.12 -3.63
CA ILE A 52 2.29 25.41 -3.33
C ILE A 52 1.99 25.37 -1.82
N GLU A 53 2.52 24.38 -1.10
CA GLU A 53 2.29 24.22 0.33
C GLU A 53 3.51 23.58 1.00
N ALA A 54 3.98 24.17 2.10
CA ALA A 54 5.11 23.64 2.88
C ALA A 54 4.70 22.45 3.76
N GLY A 55 5.70 21.73 4.30
CA GLY A 55 5.49 20.65 5.28
C GLY A 55 5.16 19.28 4.68
N TRP A 56 5.36 19.12 3.37
CA TRP A 56 5.29 17.84 2.68
C TRP A 56 6.68 17.21 2.60
N TYR A 57 6.75 15.89 2.75
CA TYR A 57 7.95 15.14 2.38
C TYR A 57 8.06 15.04 0.86
N THR A 58 7.02 14.52 0.21
CA THR A 58 6.83 14.63 -1.26
C THR A 58 5.55 15.41 -1.54
N ALA A 59 5.65 16.65 -2.03
CA ALA A 59 4.46 17.44 -2.39
C ALA A 59 3.92 17.07 -3.79
N PRO A 60 2.62 17.24 -4.05
CA PRO A 60 2.05 16.92 -5.36
C PRO A 60 2.64 17.70 -6.54
N ASP A 61 2.88 19.00 -6.37
CA ASP A 61 3.46 19.87 -7.40
C ASP A 61 4.94 19.59 -7.63
N GLY A 62 5.70 19.36 -6.55
CA GLY A 62 7.08 18.89 -6.64
C GLY A 62 7.17 17.56 -7.39
N LEU A 63 6.22 16.65 -7.20
CA LEU A 63 6.26 15.32 -7.85
C LEU A 63 5.99 15.42 -9.34
N GLN A 64 5.02 16.25 -9.71
CA GLN A 64 4.78 16.58 -11.11
C GLN A 64 6.01 17.21 -11.76
N TRP A 65 6.67 18.14 -11.07
CA TRP A 65 7.89 18.77 -11.55
C TRP A 65 8.98 17.71 -11.82
N THR A 66 9.34 16.93 -10.82
CA THR A 66 10.40 15.92 -10.92
C THR A 66 10.16 14.92 -12.04
N LEU A 67 8.93 14.43 -12.20
CA LEU A 67 8.59 13.52 -13.29
C LEU A 67 8.78 14.17 -14.68
N ASN A 68 8.52 15.47 -14.82
CA ASN A 68 8.70 16.18 -16.10
C ASN A 68 10.14 16.60 -16.36
N ASP A 69 10.90 16.97 -15.33
CA ASP A 69 12.30 17.36 -15.44
C ASP A 69 13.18 16.15 -15.80
N ARG A 70 12.90 15.00 -15.18
CA ARG A 70 13.71 13.78 -15.30
C ARG A 70 13.27 12.82 -16.40
N ARG A 71 12.21 13.13 -17.15
CA ARG A 71 11.77 12.28 -18.28
C ARG A 71 12.85 12.24 -19.36
N PRO A 72 13.02 11.10 -20.06
CA PRO A 72 13.97 11.03 -21.17
C PRO A 72 13.45 11.84 -22.37
N ALA A 73 14.36 12.42 -23.15
CA ALA A 73 14.00 13.23 -24.32
C ALA A 73 13.17 12.48 -25.38
N GLY A 74 13.25 11.14 -25.41
CA GLY A 74 12.44 10.28 -26.28
C GLY A 74 10.99 10.09 -25.83
N PHE A 75 10.65 10.46 -24.59
CA PHE A 75 9.28 10.41 -24.10
C PHE A 75 8.51 11.66 -24.57
N GLY A 76 7.60 11.48 -25.52
CA GLY A 76 6.82 12.57 -26.11
C GLY A 76 5.66 13.10 -25.24
N GLY A 77 5.38 12.44 -24.10
CA GLY A 77 4.32 12.82 -23.16
C GLY A 77 4.80 13.79 -22.08
N TRP A 78 3.87 14.25 -21.26
CA TRP A 78 4.16 15.01 -20.06
C TRP A 78 3.21 14.64 -18.92
N PHE A 79 3.64 14.91 -17.69
CA PHE A 79 2.93 14.56 -16.48
C PHE A 79 2.16 15.75 -15.92
N ALA A 80 0.86 15.58 -15.73
CA ALA A 80 -0.04 16.58 -15.20
C ALA A 80 -0.50 16.22 -13.80
N LEU A 81 -0.50 17.20 -12.90
CA LEU A 81 -1.09 17.08 -11.58
C LEU A 81 -2.60 17.34 -11.66
N TYR A 82 -3.39 16.39 -11.19
CA TYR A 82 -4.83 16.57 -11.01
C TYR A 82 -5.17 16.54 -9.53
N ALA A 83 -5.99 17.50 -9.12
CA ALA A 83 -6.61 17.57 -7.81
C ALA A 83 -8.13 17.71 -7.99
N LEU A 84 -8.81 16.57 -8.10
CA LEU A 84 -10.23 16.51 -8.48
C LEU A 84 -11.13 16.42 -7.26
N GLY A 85 -12.39 16.88 -7.40
CA GLY A 85 -13.38 16.82 -6.32
C GLY A 85 -14.10 15.48 -6.18
N SER A 86 -13.77 14.50 -7.03
CA SER A 86 -14.42 13.19 -7.07
C SER A 86 -13.37 12.09 -7.15
N GLU A 87 -13.54 11.08 -6.32
CA GLU A 87 -12.75 9.84 -6.36
C GLU A 87 -12.93 9.16 -7.73
N ASP A 88 -14.17 9.03 -8.23
CA ASP A 88 -14.43 8.33 -9.50
C ASP A 88 -13.75 9.04 -10.68
N ALA A 89 -13.72 10.37 -10.66
CA ALA A 89 -13.07 11.14 -11.72
C ALA A 89 -11.54 10.94 -11.73
N ILE A 90 -10.88 10.91 -10.56
CA ILE A 90 -9.44 10.66 -10.49
C ILE A 90 -9.09 9.21 -10.87
N SER A 91 -9.95 8.26 -10.48
CA SER A 91 -9.76 6.84 -10.78
C SER A 91 -9.92 6.54 -12.27
N ARG A 92 -10.85 7.19 -12.95
CA ARG A 92 -10.98 7.11 -14.42
C ARG A 92 -9.83 7.78 -15.14
N LYS A 93 -9.31 8.87 -14.59
CA LYS A 93 -8.10 9.50 -15.12
C LYS A 93 -6.91 8.55 -15.04
N ILE A 94 -6.73 7.86 -13.92
CA ILE A 94 -5.72 6.79 -13.75
C ILE A 94 -5.89 5.70 -14.81
N VAL A 95 -7.11 5.20 -15.02
CA VAL A 95 -7.41 4.18 -16.05
C VAL A 95 -7.06 4.68 -17.45
N TRP A 96 -7.45 5.92 -17.79
CA TRP A 96 -7.12 6.52 -19.09
C TRP A 96 -5.62 6.67 -19.32
N THR A 97 -4.86 7.10 -18.29
CA THR A 97 -3.39 7.19 -18.36
C THR A 97 -2.77 5.86 -18.73
N ILE A 98 -3.20 4.77 -18.08
CA ILE A 98 -2.69 3.41 -18.36
C ILE A 98 -3.07 2.97 -19.77
N HIS A 99 -4.34 3.16 -20.15
CA HIS A 99 -4.87 2.67 -21.41
C HIS A 99 -4.31 3.41 -22.63
N HIS A 100 -4.30 4.74 -22.59
CA HIS A 100 -3.97 5.55 -23.75
C HIS A 100 -2.48 5.87 -23.85
N TYR A 101 -1.85 6.18 -22.72
CA TYR A 101 -0.45 6.62 -22.71
C TYR A 101 0.52 5.47 -22.39
N HIS A 102 0.02 4.33 -21.90
CA HIS A 102 0.85 3.21 -21.47
C HIS A 102 1.91 3.61 -20.43
N VAL A 103 1.55 4.55 -19.56
CA VAL A 103 2.38 5.02 -18.45
C VAL A 103 1.63 4.81 -17.15
N ALA A 104 2.37 4.51 -16.08
CA ALA A 104 1.79 4.28 -14.77
C ALA A 104 1.58 5.61 -14.01
N PRO A 105 0.34 5.97 -13.62
CA PRO A 105 0.09 7.16 -12.81
C PRO A 105 0.48 6.97 -11.34
N VAL A 106 0.70 8.09 -10.65
CA VAL A 106 1.14 8.15 -9.25
C VAL A 106 0.09 8.86 -8.39
N PRO A 107 -0.87 8.13 -7.79
CA PRO A 107 -1.86 8.69 -6.88
C PRO A 107 -1.37 8.86 -5.45
N LEU A 108 -1.93 9.88 -4.79
CA LEU A 108 -1.83 10.11 -3.35
C LEU A 108 -2.97 9.40 -2.63
N VAL A 109 -2.63 8.51 -1.71
CA VAL A 109 -3.59 7.66 -0.99
C VAL A 109 -3.50 7.85 0.53
N PHE A 110 -4.45 7.26 1.25
CA PHE A 110 -4.59 7.34 2.71
C PHE A 110 -4.67 8.78 3.22
N GLY A 111 -5.58 9.54 2.61
CA GLY A 111 -5.77 10.95 2.88
C GLY A 111 -4.73 11.81 2.19
N TRP A 112 -3.49 11.71 2.64
CA TRP A 112 -2.33 12.39 2.09
C TRP A 112 -1.02 11.67 2.44
N ALA A 113 -1.15 10.46 2.99
CA ALA A 113 -0.03 9.86 3.69
C ALA A 113 0.95 9.27 2.69
N HIS A 114 0.50 8.65 1.60
CA HIS A 114 1.38 7.79 0.82
C HIS A 114 1.23 7.96 -0.69
N TRP A 115 2.34 7.89 -1.42
CA TRP A 115 2.36 7.78 -2.87
C TRP A 115 2.57 6.32 -3.27
N ILE A 116 1.82 5.87 -4.28
CA ILE A 116 1.94 4.52 -4.86
C ILE A 116 1.91 4.62 -6.38
N VAL A 117 2.28 3.55 -7.08
CA VAL A 117 2.16 3.46 -8.54
C VAL A 117 1.03 2.52 -8.91
N VAL A 118 0.09 2.99 -9.75
CA VAL A 118 -0.95 2.12 -10.35
C VAL A 118 -0.45 1.70 -11.72
N ARG A 119 -0.27 0.41 -11.93
CA ARG A 119 0.28 -0.13 -13.20
C ARG A 119 -0.75 -0.89 -14.03
N GLY A 120 -1.88 -1.25 -13.44
CA GLY A 120 -2.91 -1.99 -14.15
C GLY A 120 -4.31 -1.74 -13.59
N PHE A 121 -5.31 -2.14 -14.37
CA PHE A 121 -6.71 -2.06 -14.00
C PHE A 121 -7.54 -3.19 -14.61
N ASP A 122 -8.65 -3.50 -13.94
CA ASP A 122 -9.74 -4.31 -14.49
C ASP A 122 -10.97 -3.44 -14.71
N ALA A 123 -11.59 -3.55 -15.88
CA ALA A 123 -12.81 -2.81 -16.21
C ALA A 123 -13.80 -3.63 -17.06
N SER A 124 -15.06 -3.18 -17.10
CA SER A 124 -16.10 -3.81 -17.93
C SER A 124 -15.89 -3.60 -19.45
N ALA A 125 -15.15 -2.56 -19.82
CA ALA A 125 -14.68 -2.24 -21.17
C ALA A 125 -13.46 -1.30 -21.09
N ALA A 126 -12.67 -1.24 -22.15
CA ALA A 126 -11.61 -0.24 -22.29
C ALA A 126 -12.24 1.16 -22.51
N PRO A 127 -11.66 2.23 -21.94
CA PRO A 127 -12.15 3.59 -22.15
C PRO A 127 -11.97 4.01 -23.62
N ALA A 128 -13.01 4.58 -24.23
CA ALA A 128 -12.94 5.07 -25.61
C ALA A 128 -12.23 6.43 -25.74
N ASN A 129 -12.24 7.23 -24.67
CA ASN A 129 -11.58 8.54 -24.57
C ASN A 129 -11.46 8.94 -23.08
N SER A 130 -10.77 10.05 -22.79
CA SER A 130 -10.55 10.53 -21.42
C SER A 130 -11.84 10.92 -20.66
N ALA A 131 -12.93 11.21 -21.39
CA ALA A 131 -14.23 11.54 -20.83
C ALA A 131 -15.19 10.34 -20.77
N ASP A 132 -14.75 9.13 -21.13
CA ASP A 132 -15.62 7.96 -21.16
C ASP A 132 -16.01 7.50 -19.75
N THR A 133 -17.31 7.57 -19.48
CA THR A 133 -17.95 7.19 -18.22
C THR A 133 -18.80 5.92 -18.36
N SER A 134 -18.80 5.28 -19.53
CA SER A 134 -19.68 4.15 -19.87
C SER A 134 -19.21 2.79 -19.33
N TYR A 135 -17.99 2.70 -18.81
CA TYR A 135 -17.43 1.49 -18.22
C TYR A 135 -17.37 1.56 -16.69
N SER A 136 -17.36 0.40 -16.04
CA SER A 136 -17.15 0.28 -14.59
C SER A 136 -15.75 -0.24 -14.29
N ILE A 137 -15.10 0.37 -13.29
CA ILE A 137 -13.82 -0.07 -12.75
C ILE A 137 -14.08 -1.18 -11.73
N THR A 138 -13.28 -2.24 -11.79
CA THR A 138 -13.44 -3.43 -10.94
C THR A 138 -12.28 -3.58 -9.97
N ALA A 139 -11.05 -3.28 -10.39
CA ALA A 139 -9.85 -3.42 -9.57
C ALA A 139 -8.67 -2.61 -10.14
N PHE A 140 -7.63 -2.48 -9.33
CA PHE A 140 -6.32 -1.94 -9.70
C PHE A 140 -5.20 -2.90 -9.30
N ASP A 141 -4.14 -2.93 -10.11
CA ASP A 141 -2.86 -3.56 -9.80
C ASP A 141 -1.83 -2.46 -9.47
N LEU A 142 -1.14 -2.60 -8.33
CA LEU A 142 -0.31 -1.57 -7.73
C LEU A 142 1.12 -2.07 -7.46
N ASN A 143 2.04 -1.12 -7.48
CA ASN A 143 3.34 -1.20 -6.82
C ASN A 143 3.31 -0.27 -5.61
N ASN A 144 3.39 -0.85 -4.41
CA ASN A 144 3.45 -0.11 -3.16
C ASN A 144 4.91 -0.06 -2.68
N PRO A 145 5.59 1.10 -2.67
CA PRO A 145 7.01 1.19 -2.35
C PRO A 145 7.32 0.89 -0.87
N TRP A 146 6.30 0.83 -0.01
CA TRP A 146 6.42 0.47 1.40
C TRP A 146 6.55 -1.06 1.60
N PRO A 147 7.30 -1.55 2.61
CA PRO A 147 8.04 -0.82 3.64
C PRO A 147 9.32 -0.15 3.14
N PRO A 148 9.93 0.77 3.90
CA PRO A 148 11.25 1.31 3.57
C PRO A 148 12.39 0.28 3.71
N THR A 149 13.53 0.55 3.08
CA THR A 149 14.78 -0.23 3.20
C THR A 149 15.91 0.64 3.76
N PRO A 150 16.62 0.22 4.82
CA PRO A 150 16.41 -1.01 5.55
C PRO A 150 15.10 -0.86 6.32
N SER A 151 14.31 -1.93 6.37
CA SER A 151 13.07 -1.90 7.15
C SER A 151 13.34 -1.68 8.64
N PHE A 152 14.59 -1.82 9.10
CA PHE A 152 14.99 -1.89 10.50
C PHE A 152 15.17 -0.51 11.19
N TYR A 153 14.06 0.14 11.56
CA TYR A 153 14.09 0.99 12.76
C TYR A 153 13.92 0.10 13.99
N ALA A 154 15.00 -0.62 14.36
CA ALA A 154 15.07 -1.30 15.65
C ALA A 154 15.68 -0.35 16.69
N PRO A 155 14.90 0.33 17.56
CA PRO A 155 15.44 1.30 18.52
C PRO A 155 16.38 0.68 19.59
N ALA A 156 16.54 -0.64 19.59
CA ALA A 156 17.36 -1.39 20.54
C ALA A 156 18.71 -1.87 19.96
N MET A 157 18.98 -1.66 18.68
CA MET A 157 20.27 -1.99 18.05
C MET A 157 20.87 -0.70 17.46
N PRO A 158 22.20 -0.52 17.46
CA PRO A 158 22.80 0.51 16.61
C PRO A 158 22.30 0.30 15.19
N PRO A 159 21.86 1.37 14.49
CA PRO A 159 21.38 1.22 13.12
C PRO A 159 22.49 0.51 12.32
N PRO A 160 22.20 -0.58 11.60
CA PRO A 160 23.15 -1.06 10.61
C PRO A 160 23.45 0.12 9.67
N PRO A 161 24.65 0.17 9.06
CA PRO A 161 24.93 1.19 8.06
C PRO A 161 23.78 1.22 7.05
N PRO A 162 23.32 2.41 6.62
CA PRO A 162 22.27 2.49 5.61
C PRO A 162 22.69 1.59 4.44
N PRO A 163 21.77 0.78 3.89
CA PRO A 163 22.05 0.04 2.67
C PRO A 163 22.56 1.07 1.66
N PRO A 164 23.61 0.74 0.89
CA PRO A 164 24.11 1.65 -0.12
C PRO A 164 22.94 2.09 -1.02
N PRO A 165 22.91 3.37 -1.46
CA PRO A 165 21.89 3.85 -2.39
C PRO A 165 21.74 2.89 -3.56
N HIS A 166 20.51 2.69 -4.03
CA HIS A 166 20.23 1.77 -5.13
C HIS A 166 21.11 2.12 -6.35
N GLY A 167 21.98 1.19 -6.74
CA GLY A 167 22.74 1.27 -7.97
C GLY A 167 22.13 0.36 -9.03
N ALA A 168 22.48 0.56 -10.31
CA ALA A 168 22.04 -0.30 -11.43
C ALA A 168 22.42 -1.79 -11.28
N ALA A 169 23.31 -2.13 -10.32
CA ALA A 169 23.70 -3.49 -9.98
C ALA A 169 22.99 -4.04 -8.72
N ASP A 170 22.22 -3.22 -7.99
CA ASP A 170 21.44 -3.67 -6.84
C ASP A 170 20.22 -4.44 -7.36
N GLY A 171 20.01 -5.66 -6.85
CA GLY A 171 18.84 -6.47 -7.17
C GLY A 171 17.52 -5.91 -6.61
N CYS A 172 17.51 -4.65 -6.19
CA CYS A 172 16.32 -3.93 -5.78
C CYS A 172 15.49 -3.59 -7.02
N GLY A 173 14.64 -4.55 -7.37
CA GLY A 173 13.54 -4.36 -8.31
C GLY A 173 13.07 -5.61 -9.03
N THR A 174 13.70 -6.74 -8.74
CA THR A 174 13.21 -8.08 -9.09
C THR A 174 12.21 -8.64 -8.06
N GLY A 175 11.83 -7.84 -7.05
CA GLY A 175 10.89 -8.24 -6.00
C GLY A 175 11.50 -9.25 -5.01
N GLY A 176 12.66 -8.98 -4.44
CA GLY A 176 13.23 -9.83 -3.38
C GLY A 176 12.40 -9.81 -2.07
N ASN A 177 13.08 -9.90 -0.93
CA ASN A 177 12.46 -9.79 0.41
C ASN A 177 12.06 -8.34 0.77
N ARG A 178 11.72 -7.53 -0.23
CA ARG A 178 11.83 -6.08 -0.23
C ARG A 178 10.59 -5.51 -0.90
N GLY A 179 9.69 -4.93 -0.10
CA GLY A 179 8.52 -4.24 -0.62
C GLY A 179 7.29 -5.09 -0.99
N ILE A 180 6.28 -4.45 -1.59
CA ILE A 180 5.08 -5.10 -2.14
C ILE A 180 4.96 -4.77 -3.64
N ALA A 181 5.60 -5.62 -4.46
CA ALA A 181 5.68 -5.46 -5.91
C ALA A 181 4.43 -5.86 -6.69
N ASN A 182 3.54 -6.66 -6.10
CA ASN A 182 2.36 -7.18 -6.78
C ASN A 182 1.19 -7.13 -5.81
N GLU A 183 0.52 -5.97 -5.77
CA GLU A 183 -0.70 -5.78 -5.00
C GLU A 183 -1.88 -5.65 -5.95
N HIS A 184 -2.95 -6.37 -5.68
CA HIS A 184 -4.22 -6.23 -6.39
C HIS A 184 -5.28 -5.81 -5.39
N ILE A 185 -6.03 -4.77 -5.72
CA ILE A 185 -7.06 -4.21 -4.86
C ILE A 185 -8.39 -4.10 -5.61
N THR A 186 -9.50 -4.41 -4.94
CA THR A 186 -10.82 -4.16 -5.54
C THR A 186 -11.11 -2.68 -5.59
N TYR A 187 -11.89 -2.23 -6.58
CA TYR A 187 -12.28 -0.83 -6.67
C TYR A 187 -13.04 -0.38 -5.42
N ALA A 188 -13.90 -1.22 -4.85
CA ALA A 188 -14.57 -0.90 -3.57
C ALA A 188 -13.56 -0.65 -2.42
N THR A 189 -12.46 -1.39 -2.37
CA THR A 189 -11.39 -1.18 -1.38
C THR A 189 -10.57 0.06 -1.71
N TRP A 190 -10.30 0.33 -2.99
CA TRP A 190 -9.66 1.56 -3.45
C TRP A 190 -10.42 2.80 -2.95
N GLN A 191 -11.72 2.87 -3.23
CA GLN A 191 -12.58 3.98 -2.84
C GLN A 191 -12.66 4.14 -1.32
N ALA A 192 -12.84 3.02 -0.61
CA ALA A 192 -13.04 3.06 0.82
C ALA A 192 -11.75 3.34 1.58
N ASP A 193 -10.63 2.73 1.18
CA ASP A 193 -9.42 2.66 2.00
C ASP A 193 -8.25 3.47 1.46
N TYR A 194 -8.06 3.57 0.15
CA TYR A 194 -6.85 4.16 -0.45
C TYR A 194 -7.12 5.59 -0.93
N MET A 195 -8.01 5.77 -1.89
CA MET A 195 -8.30 7.06 -2.50
C MET A 195 -9.33 7.82 -1.67
N THR A 196 -8.95 8.24 -0.45
CA THR A 196 -9.85 8.86 0.53
C THR A 196 -9.82 10.39 0.54
N GLY A 197 -9.00 11.01 -0.33
CA GLY A 197 -8.89 12.45 -0.52
C GLY A 197 -8.19 13.19 0.62
N VAL A 198 -7.59 14.34 0.31
CA VAL A 198 -6.75 15.10 1.24
C VAL A 198 -7.60 15.78 2.32
N PRO A 199 -7.33 15.55 3.63
CA PRO A 199 -8.22 16.00 4.69
C PRO A 199 -8.04 17.46 5.14
N ALA A 200 -6.94 18.13 4.77
CA ALA A 200 -6.69 19.54 5.11
C ALA A 200 -5.64 20.18 4.18
N GLY A 201 -5.39 21.48 4.35
CA GLY A 201 -4.38 22.21 3.59
C GLY A 201 -4.85 22.70 2.22
N HIS A 202 -3.91 23.05 1.33
CA HIS A 202 -4.23 23.57 0.00
C HIS A 202 -5.08 22.59 -0.82
N TRP A 203 -4.78 21.30 -0.70
CA TRP A 203 -5.45 20.23 -1.44
C TRP A 203 -6.71 19.69 -0.75
N ASN A 204 -7.21 20.34 0.29
CA ASN A 204 -8.33 19.84 1.10
C ASN A 204 -9.56 19.46 0.25
N GLY A 205 -10.10 18.27 0.50
CA GLY A 205 -11.24 17.69 -0.19
C GLY A 205 -10.94 17.24 -1.63
N LYS A 206 -9.67 17.21 -2.05
CA LYS A 206 -9.26 16.77 -3.38
C LYS A 206 -8.70 15.36 -3.36
N PHE A 207 -8.93 14.66 -4.46
CA PHE A 207 -8.28 13.40 -4.80
C PHE A 207 -7.17 13.71 -5.80
N VAL A 208 -5.96 13.30 -5.46
CA VAL A 208 -4.74 13.81 -6.10
C VAL A 208 -3.99 12.68 -6.79
N ALA A 209 -3.59 12.90 -8.05
CA ALA A 209 -2.69 12.02 -8.76
C ALA A 209 -1.88 12.79 -9.81
N VAL A 210 -0.68 12.29 -10.10
CA VAL A 210 0.11 12.71 -11.26
C VAL A 210 -0.13 11.71 -12.38
N CYS A 211 -0.68 12.20 -13.50
CA CYS A 211 -1.21 11.41 -14.61
C CYS A 211 -0.77 11.99 -15.97
N ASP A 212 -1.35 11.48 -17.06
CA ASP A 212 -1.26 12.09 -18.41
C ASP A 212 -2.01 13.43 -18.52
N PRO A 213 -1.87 14.22 -19.60
CA PRO A 213 -2.39 15.59 -19.66
C PRO A 213 -3.83 15.79 -20.15
N ASP A 214 -4.54 14.74 -20.58
CA ASP A 214 -5.91 14.91 -21.08
C ASP A 214 -6.89 15.40 -20.00
N PRO A 215 -7.96 16.12 -20.35
CA PRO A 215 -8.95 16.52 -19.35
C PRO A 215 -9.62 15.29 -18.70
N PRO A 216 -9.92 15.36 -17.39
CA PRO A 216 -10.63 14.29 -16.69
C PRO A 216 -12.11 14.24 -17.12
N PRO A 217 -12.82 13.12 -16.85
CA PRO A 217 -14.25 13.07 -17.05
C PRO A 217 -14.97 14.03 -16.09
N THR A 218 -16.06 14.63 -16.57
CA THR A 218 -16.89 15.58 -15.81
C THR A 218 -18.09 14.92 -15.15
N GLU A 219 -18.44 13.71 -15.56
CA GLU A 219 -19.60 12.96 -15.07
C GLU A 219 -19.18 11.78 -14.20
N LEU A 220 -20.07 11.36 -13.30
CA LEU A 220 -19.90 10.09 -12.59
C LEU A 220 -20.11 8.95 -13.58
N GLY A 221 -19.18 8.02 -13.62
CA GLY A 221 -19.34 6.88 -14.52
C GLY A 221 -20.00 5.68 -13.90
N MET A 222 -20.20 4.69 -14.76
CA MET A 222 -20.90 3.46 -14.46
C MET A 222 -20.26 2.77 -13.26
N GLN A 223 -21.07 2.49 -12.25
CA GLN A 223 -20.65 1.75 -11.08
C GLN A 223 -20.98 0.27 -11.24
N ARG A 224 -20.15 -0.60 -10.68
CA ARG A 224 -20.47 -2.02 -10.61
C ARG A 224 -21.69 -2.22 -9.71
N PRO A 225 -22.62 -3.13 -10.05
CA PRO A 225 -23.70 -3.48 -9.14
C PRO A 225 -23.15 -3.93 -7.79
N THR A 226 -23.78 -3.47 -6.71
CA THR A 226 -23.42 -3.86 -5.34
C THR A 226 -23.48 -5.38 -5.23
N GLN A 227 -22.35 -5.99 -4.87
CA GLN A 227 -22.32 -7.43 -4.62
C GLN A 227 -23.18 -7.78 -3.40
N LYS A 228 -23.79 -8.98 -3.43
CA LYS A 228 -24.57 -9.48 -2.30
C LYS A 228 -23.64 -9.77 -1.12
N ARG A 229 -23.64 -8.86 -0.15
CA ARG A 229 -22.89 -8.97 1.10
C ARG A 229 -23.58 -9.89 2.10
N LEU A 230 -22.80 -10.45 3.02
CA LEU A 230 -23.36 -11.03 4.25
C LEU A 230 -23.96 -9.92 5.12
N ARG A 231 -24.73 -10.28 6.16
CA ARG A 231 -25.39 -9.30 7.03
C ARG A 231 -24.41 -8.48 7.88
N GLY A 232 -23.24 -9.05 8.21
CA GLY A 232 -22.22 -8.39 9.02
C GLY A 232 -22.58 -8.22 10.50
N ASP A 233 -23.56 -8.97 10.99
CA ASP A 233 -23.97 -9.04 12.40
C ASP A 233 -22.99 -9.86 13.27
N VAL A 234 -22.26 -10.78 12.65
CA VAL A 234 -21.22 -11.57 13.29
C VAL A 234 -19.95 -11.57 12.44
N LEU A 235 -18.79 -11.75 13.09
CA LEU A 235 -17.55 -12.01 12.38
C LEU A 235 -17.59 -13.38 11.71
N LEU A 236 -16.95 -13.49 10.55
CA LEU A 236 -16.79 -14.74 9.83
C LEU A 236 -16.08 -15.77 10.70
N THR A 237 -16.45 -17.04 10.49
CA THR A 237 -15.63 -18.14 10.97
C THR A 237 -14.33 -18.21 10.17
N ARG A 238 -13.28 -18.82 10.74
CA ARG A 238 -12.01 -19.07 10.03
C ARG A 238 -12.24 -19.78 8.69
N LYS A 239 -13.07 -20.83 8.68
CA LYS A 239 -13.42 -21.57 7.47
C LYS A 239 -14.05 -20.69 6.39
N ALA A 240 -14.99 -19.82 6.77
CA ALA A 240 -15.60 -18.89 5.83
C ALA A 240 -14.59 -17.88 5.28
N ALA A 241 -13.66 -17.38 6.10
CA ALA A 241 -12.60 -16.49 5.63
C ALA A 241 -11.70 -17.17 4.57
N LEU A 242 -11.33 -18.45 4.78
CA LEU A 242 -10.55 -19.24 3.81
C LEU A 242 -11.29 -19.41 2.47
N GLU A 243 -12.57 -19.77 2.52
CA GLU A 243 -13.41 -19.94 1.33
C GLU A 243 -13.55 -18.63 0.55
N ARG A 244 -13.76 -17.50 1.26
CA ARG A 244 -13.88 -16.17 0.64
C ARG A 244 -12.57 -15.69 0.03
N ALA A 245 -11.43 -15.96 0.67
CA ALA A 245 -10.12 -15.62 0.14
C ALA A 245 -9.87 -16.34 -1.20
N SER A 246 -10.04 -17.67 -1.23
CA SER A 246 -9.84 -18.46 -2.45
C SER A 246 -10.80 -18.07 -3.57
N ARG A 247 -12.08 -17.88 -3.22
CA ARG A 247 -13.10 -17.42 -4.18
C ARG A 247 -12.74 -16.05 -4.76
N GLY A 248 -12.22 -15.12 -3.95
CA GLY A 248 -11.77 -13.81 -4.43
C GLY A 248 -10.64 -13.90 -5.46
N LEU A 249 -9.62 -14.73 -5.18
CA LEU A 249 -8.53 -14.97 -6.15
C LEU A 249 -9.03 -15.56 -7.48
N GLU A 250 -10.03 -16.43 -7.43
CA GLU A 250 -10.66 -17.02 -8.62
C GLU A 250 -11.53 -16.02 -9.39
N GLU A 251 -12.40 -15.28 -8.69
CA GLU A 251 -13.34 -14.31 -9.29
C GLU A 251 -12.65 -13.17 -10.01
N TYR A 252 -11.53 -12.67 -9.47
CA TYR A 252 -10.69 -11.65 -10.10
C TYR A 252 -9.66 -12.23 -11.06
N GLY A 253 -9.70 -13.55 -11.30
CA GLY A 253 -8.83 -14.22 -12.28
C GLY A 253 -7.34 -14.21 -11.92
N LEU A 254 -6.97 -13.85 -10.69
CA LEU A 254 -5.58 -13.73 -10.26
C LEU A 254 -4.82 -15.04 -10.43
N LEU A 255 -5.46 -16.19 -10.15
CA LEU A 255 -4.83 -17.50 -10.36
C LEU A 255 -4.50 -17.82 -11.82
N LYS A 256 -5.03 -17.07 -12.79
CA LYS A 256 -4.78 -17.24 -14.24
C LYS A 256 -3.76 -16.24 -14.79
N ARG A 257 -3.48 -15.13 -14.07
CA ARG A 257 -2.50 -14.12 -14.49
C ARG A 257 -1.09 -14.67 -14.36
N LYS A 258 -0.22 -14.44 -15.35
CA LYS A 258 1.15 -15.01 -15.39
C LYS A 258 1.95 -14.72 -14.11
N GLY A 259 1.99 -13.46 -13.67
CA GLY A 259 2.73 -13.04 -12.47
C GLY A 259 2.20 -13.73 -11.20
N TRP A 260 0.90 -13.65 -10.98
CA TRP A 260 0.23 -14.26 -9.83
C TRP A 260 0.28 -15.79 -9.82
N ASN A 261 0.04 -16.44 -10.96
CA ASN A 261 0.06 -17.90 -11.07
C ASN A 261 1.44 -18.45 -10.73
N SER A 262 2.51 -17.79 -11.20
CA SER A 262 3.88 -18.25 -10.92
C SER A 262 4.19 -18.31 -9.42
N VAL A 263 3.58 -17.41 -8.63
CA VAL A 263 3.79 -17.31 -7.18
C VAL A 263 2.79 -18.18 -6.39
N LEU A 264 1.52 -18.18 -6.78
CA LEU A 264 0.46 -18.84 -6.01
C LEU A 264 0.25 -20.32 -6.38
N LYS A 265 0.85 -20.80 -7.47
CA LYS A 265 0.68 -22.19 -7.92
C LYS A 265 1.22 -23.17 -6.88
N GLY A 266 0.36 -24.09 -6.45
CA GLY A 266 0.72 -25.12 -5.46
C GLY A 266 0.77 -24.62 -4.02
N THR A 267 0.32 -23.38 -3.77
CA THR A 267 0.12 -22.85 -2.42
C THR A 267 -1.23 -23.30 -1.86
N THR A 268 -1.34 -23.32 -0.53
CA THR A 268 -2.58 -23.58 0.20
C THR A 268 -2.83 -22.47 1.20
N PRO A 269 -4.09 -22.07 1.44
CA PRO A 269 -4.37 -21.05 2.43
C PRO A 269 -4.01 -21.56 3.84
N GLY A 270 -3.26 -20.76 4.58
CA GLY A 270 -2.87 -20.98 5.98
C GLY A 270 -3.87 -20.39 6.97
N ASP A 271 -3.49 -20.28 8.24
CA ASP A 271 -4.41 -19.83 9.30
C ASP A 271 -4.78 -18.34 9.15
N PRO A 272 -6.08 -17.99 9.06
CA PRO A 272 -6.50 -16.59 8.97
C PRO A 272 -6.20 -15.83 10.26
N VAL A 273 -5.65 -14.63 10.12
CA VAL A 273 -5.38 -13.71 11.23
C VAL A 273 -6.39 -12.56 11.21
N LEU A 274 -7.08 -12.35 12.32
CA LEU A 274 -8.06 -11.27 12.47
C LEU A 274 -7.35 -9.95 12.79
N VAL A 275 -7.72 -8.90 12.05
CA VAL A 275 -7.22 -7.54 12.22
C VAL A 275 -8.39 -6.58 12.42
N GLN A 276 -8.28 -5.69 13.40
CA GLN A 276 -9.21 -4.59 13.62
C GLN A 276 -8.65 -3.28 13.04
N ARG A 277 -9.49 -2.51 12.36
CA ARG A 277 -9.18 -1.14 11.97
C ARG A 277 -9.26 -0.21 13.18
N LEU A 278 -8.23 0.61 13.41
CA LEU A 278 -8.21 1.58 14.51
C LEU A 278 -8.79 2.94 14.14
N ASP A 279 -8.86 3.25 12.85
CA ASP A 279 -9.39 4.50 12.29
C ASP A 279 -10.90 4.42 11.98
N ARG A 280 -11.52 3.24 12.15
CA ARG A 280 -12.95 3.03 11.89
C ARG A 280 -13.59 2.19 12.97
N ALA A 281 -14.79 2.59 13.38
CA ALA A 281 -15.58 1.81 14.32
C ALA A 281 -15.98 0.46 13.68
N ASP A 282 -15.89 -0.60 14.48
CA ASP A 282 -16.47 -1.92 14.18
C ASP A 282 -16.09 -2.48 12.78
N THR A 283 -14.86 -2.20 12.34
CA THR A 283 -14.35 -2.65 11.04
C THR A 283 -13.22 -3.64 11.25
N TYR A 284 -13.38 -4.83 10.68
CA TYR A 284 -12.45 -5.94 10.82
C TYR A 284 -12.17 -6.59 9.47
N TYR A 285 -10.99 -7.17 9.32
CA TYR A 285 -10.64 -7.98 8.17
C TYR A 285 -9.76 -9.16 8.58
N TYR A 286 -9.82 -10.23 7.81
CA TYR A 286 -8.90 -11.34 7.91
C TYR A 286 -7.77 -11.17 6.91
N ILE A 287 -6.55 -11.48 7.34
CA ILE A 287 -5.44 -11.77 6.44
C ILE A 287 -5.32 -13.28 6.36
N VAL A 288 -5.44 -13.83 5.15
CA VAL A 288 -5.28 -15.25 4.85
C VAL A 288 -3.95 -15.44 4.12
N PRO A 289 -2.91 -15.99 4.77
CA PRO A 289 -1.66 -16.27 4.09
C PRO A 289 -1.83 -17.44 3.13
N TYR A 290 -1.12 -17.43 2.00
CA TYR A 290 -1.01 -18.56 1.08
C TYR A 290 0.39 -19.13 1.19
N GLU A 291 0.47 -20.37 1.66
CA GLU A 291 1.71 -21.03 2.04
C GLU A 291 2.11 -22.09 1.00
N THR A 292 3.40 -22.17 0.70
CA THR A 292 3.98 -23.31 -0.01
C THR A 292 4.01 -24.56 0.88
N ARG A 293 4.37 -25.72 0.29
CA ARG A 293 4.58 -26.97 1.05
C ARG A 293 5.64 -26.82 2.14
N GLN A 294 6.60 -25.93 1.96
CA GLN A 294 7.69 -25.62 2.89
C GLN A 294 7.30 -24.58 3.97
N LYS A 295 6.01 -24.20 4.07
CA LYS A 295 5.53 -23.21 5.03
C LYS A 295 6.18 -21.83 4.85
N THR A 296 6.52 -21.49 3.61
CA THR A 296 6.87 -20.13 3.21
C THR A 296 5.62 -19.43 2.67
N ILE A 297 5.42 -18.18 3.04
CA ILE A 297 4.27 -17.39 2.56
C ILE A 297 4.63 -16.85 1.18
N ALA A 298 3.84 -17.24 0.17
CA ALA A 298 3.97 -16.78 -1.21
C ALA A 298 2.96 -15.67 -1.55
N GLY A 299 1.92 -15.50 -0.74
CA GLY A 299 0.99 -14.40 -0.90
C GLY A 299 0.08 -14.25 0.30
N ALA A 300 -0.73 -13.22 0.31
CA ALA A 300 -1.74 -13.02 1.33
C ALA A 300 -2.98 -12.37 0.72
N VAL A 301 -4.15 -12.70 1.29
CA VAL A 301 -5.44 -12.17 0.86
C VAL A 301 -6.13 -11.50 2.05
N SER A 302 -6.60 -10.28 1.85
CA SER A 302 -7.45 -9.57 2.80
C SER A 302 -8.92 -9.79 2.46
N VAL A 303 -9.69 -10.23 3.45
CA VAL A 303 -11.15 -10.44 3.35
C VAL A 303 -11.85 -9.63 4.43
N ASP A 304 -12.92 -8.93 4.08
CA ASP A 304 -13.79 -8.29 5.07
C ASP A 304 -14.33 -9.32 6.07
N ALA A 305 -14.02 -9.15 7.36
CA ALA A 305 -14.35 -10.14 8.37
C ALA A 305 -15.82 -10.11 8.80
N ARG A 306 -16.62 -9.14 8.35
CA ARG A 306 -18.06 -9.05 8.63
C ARG A 306 -18.88 -9.45 7.41
N PHE A 307 -18.52 -8.91 6.24
CA PHE A 307 -19.32 -9.00 5.03
C PHE A 307 -18.84 -10.11 4.08
N GLY A 308 -17.61 -10.61 4.25
CA GLY A 308 -17.04 -11.67 3.42
C GLY A 308 -16.61 -11.23 2.03
N ASP A 309 -16.49 -9.91 1.82
CA ASP A 309 -16.00 -9.35 0.58
C ASP A 309 -14.48 -9.56 0.47
N TYR A 310 -14.03 -10.03 -0.69
CA TYR A 310 -12.62 -9.96 -1.06
C TYR A 310 -12.21 -8.48 -1.21
N ARG A 311 -11.15 -8.07 -0.52
CA ARG A 311 -10.68 -6.68 -0.52
C ARG A 311 -9.46 -6.48 -1.41
N GLN A 312 -8.43 -7.29 -1.17
CA GLN A 312 -7.13 -7.15 -1.83
C GLN A 312 -6.26 -8.39 -1.63
N ALA A 313 -5.23 -8.54 -2.43
CA ALA A 313 -4.22 -9.56 -2.30
C ALA A 313 -2.83 -9.01 -2.60
N ILE A 314 -1.81 -9.70 -2.10
CA ILE A 314 -0.41 -9.48 -2.47
C ILE A 314 0.22 -10.79 -2.91
N ALA A 315 1.10 -10.73 -3.91
CA ALA A 315 2.00 -11.81 -4.29
C ALA A 315 3.43 -11.46 -3.85
N LEU A 316 4.05 -12.37 -3.10
CA LEU A 316 5.40 -12.28 -2.58
C LEU A 316 6.32 -13.19 -3.39
N PRO A 317 7.39 -12.70 -4.01
CA PRO A 317 8.26 -13.54 -4.83
C PRO A 317 9.02 -14.59 -4.00
N GLU A 318 9.55 -15.61 -4.69
CA GLU A 318 10.27 -16.72 -4.06
C GLU A 318 11.43 -16.22 -3.18
N GLY A 319 11.43 -16.62 -1.90
CA GLY A 319 12.43 -16.21 -0.92
C GLY A 319 11.96 -15.18 0.11
N GLY A 320 10.82 -14.51 -0.12
CA GLY A 320 10.17 -13.45 0.67
C GLY A 320 9.72 -13.79 2.10
N THR A 321 10.42 -14.70 2.77
CA THR A 321 10.08 -15.33 4.06
C THR A 321 9.87 -14.37 5.24
N GLY A 322 10.31 -13.12 5.14
CA GLY A 322 10.30 -12.16 6.25
C GLY A 322 9.03 -11.31 6.38
N ILE A 323 8.27 -11.11 5.30
CA ILE A 323 7.29 -9.99 5.23
C ILE A 323 6.00 -10.29 6.01
N MET A 324 5.58 -11.56 6.12
CA MET A 324 4.25 -11.91 6.65
C MET A 324 4.25 -12.95 7.78
N ARG A 325 5.41 -13.30 8.34
CA ARG A 325 5.43 -14.22 9.49
C ARG A 325 4.93 -13.47 10.71
N THR A 326 3.64 -13.58 11.01
CA THR A 326 3.08 -13.09 12.27
C THR A 326 3.71 -13.93 13.39
N PRO A 327 4.61 -13.36 14.21
CA PRO A 327 5.16 -14.07 15.36
C PRO A 327 4.04 -14.53 16.28
N SER A 328 4.25 -15.64 16.98
CA SER A 328 3.28 -16.07 17.98
C SER A 328 3.16 -15.00 19.07
N THR A 329 1.99 -14.91 19.69
CA THR A 329 1.73 -14.02 20.82
C THR A 329 2.81 -14.12 21.91
N GLU A 330 3.32 -15.31 22.17
CA GLU A 330 4.39 -15.58 23.13
C GLU A 330 5.70 -14.93 22.68
N VAL A 331 6.09 -15.10 21.41
CA VAL A 331 7.31 -14.49 20.87
C VAL A 331 7.24 -12.97 20.99
N VAL A 332 6.11 -12.36 20.61
CA VAL A 332 5.94 -10.90 20.70
C VAL A 332 5.95 -10.41 22.14
N ARG A 333 5.37 -11.18 23.05
CA ARG A 333 5.40 -10.88 24.48
C ARG A 333 6.85 -10.85 24.98
N GLU A 334 7.67 -11.84 24.64
CA GLU A 334 9.08 -11.87 25.03
C GLU A 334 9.89 -10.72 24.39
N LEU A 335 9.49 -10.23 23.21
CA LEU A 335 10.11 -9.06 22.60
C LEU A 335 9.94 -7.78 23.42
N ILE A 336 8.88 -7.64 24.22
CA ILE A 336 8.62 -6.41 24.99
C ILE A 336 8.91 -6.57 26.48
N LEU A 337 8.82 -7.78 27.01
CA LEU A 337 8.96 -8.04 28.45
C LEU A 337 10.31 -7.59 28.99
N GLY A 338 10.29 -6.89 30.12
CA GLY A 338 11.49 -6.42 30.82
C GLY A 338 12.19 -5.24 30.16
N ARG A 339 11.85 -4.88 28.92
CA ARG A 339 12.43 -3.75 28.19
C ARG A 339 11.98 -2.41 28.78
N ARG A 340 12.84 -1.40 28.63
CA ARG A 340 12.49 0.00 28.87
C ARG A 340 12.08 0.61 27.54
N VAL A 341 10.84 1.06 27.45
CA VAL A 341 10.31 1.71 26.24
C VAL A 341 10.19 3.21 26.53
N GLN A 342 10.74 4.01 25.62
CA GLN A 342 10.63 5.47 25.64
C GLN A 342 9.30 5.86 25.02
N PHE A 343 8.50 6.60 25.76
CA PHE A 343 7.32 7.29 25.25
C PHE A 343 7.68 8.75 24.96
N GLU A 344 6.87 9.40 24.13
CA GLU A 344 6.98 10.83 23.89
C GLU A 344 6.80 11.62 25.19
N GLU A 345 7.51 12.75 25.31
CA GLU A 345 7.42 13.61 26.49
C GLU A 345 5.96 14.06 26.73
N PRO A 346 5.51 14.18 28.00
CA PRO A 346 6.28 14.15 29.25
C PRO A 346 6.42 12.75 29.88
N LEU A 347 6.21 11.67 29.12
CA LEU A 347 5.94 10.34 29.67
C LEU A 347 7.20 9.56 30.06
N GLY A 348 8.36 9.93 29.52
CA GLY A 348 9.64 9.32 29.84
C GLY A 348 9.74 7.83 29.48
N ARG A 349 10.55 7.09 30.26
CA ARG A 349 10.85 5.67 30.04
C ARG A 349 10.11 4.78 31.02
N ILE A 350 9.36 3.81 30.52
CA ILE A 350 8.64 2.84 31.34
C ILE A 350 9.25 1.46 31.13
N ARG A 351 9.51 0.74 32.22
CA ARG A 351 9.89 -0.68 32.16
C ARG A 351 8.64 -1.54 32.05
N ILE A 352 8.56 -2.36 31.03
CA ILE A 352 7.45 -3.29 30.83
C ILE A 352 7.61 -4.45 31.81
N ARG A 353 6.62 -4.61 32.69
CA ARG A 353 6.55 -5.68 33.69
C ARG A 353 5.45 -6.64 33.30
N LYS A 354 5.66 -7.94 33.55
CA LYS A 354 4.72 -9.00 33.15
C LYS A 354 3.33 -8.79 33.74
N GLU A 355 3.28 -8.24 34.95
CA GLU A 355 2.06 -8.02 35.74
C GLU A 355 1.29 -6.76 35.31
N ALA A 356 1.88 -5.90 34.48
CA ALA A 356 1.40 -4.55 34.25
C ALA A 356 0.85 -4.30 32.83
N PHE A 357 0.88 -5.30 31.94
CA PHE A 357 0.43 -5.12 30.56
C PHE A 357 -0.70 -6.08 30.18
N CYS A 358 -1.58 -5.64 29.29
CA CYS A 358 -2.59 -6.46 28.64
C CYS A 358 -2.30 -6.55 27.15
N LEU A 359 -2.50 -7.72 26.55
CA LEU A 359 -2.44 -7.89 25.10
C LEU A 359 -3.85 -7.82 24.53
N TYR A 360 -4.04 -6.99 23.50
CA TYR A 360 -5.26 -6.97 22.71
C TYR A 360 -5.39 -8.28 21.92
N PRO A 361 -6.56 -8.95 21.92
CA PRO A 361 -6.69 -10.33 21.45
C PRO A 361 -6.56 -10.49 19.92
N THR A 362 -6.69 -9.40 19.16
CA THR A 362 -6.54 -9.39 17.71
C THR A 362 -5.40 -8.49 17.30
N LEU A 363 -4.93 -8.63 16.05
CA LEU A 363 -4.07 -7.60 15.50
C LEU A 363 -4.89 -6.33 15.24
N VAL A 364 -4.18 -5.22 15.12
CA VAL A 364 -4.76 -3.91 14.84
C VAL A 364 -4.03 -3.23 13.70
N TRP A 365 -4.70 -2.37 12.94
CA TRP A 365 -4.07 -1.61 11.87
C TRP A 365 -4.84 -0.31 11.57
N LYS A 366 -4.12 0.71 11.14
CA LYS A 366 -4.65 1.88 10.43
C LYS A 366 -3.53 2.38 9.49
N PRO A 367 -3.84 3.08 8.40
CA PRO A 367 -2.81 3.79 7.64
C PRO A 367 -2.06 4.76 8.54
N CYS A 368 -0.75 4.62 8.63
CA CYS A 368 0.14 5.47 9.42
C CYS A 368 1.58 5.34 8.92
N LEU A 369 2.48 6.24 9.35
CA LEU A 369 3.91 6.18 9.04
C LEU A 369 4.53 4.82 9.34
N GLU A 370 4.08 4.20 10.42
CA GLU A 370 4.53 2.88 10.84
C GLU A 370 3.93 1.75 10.02
N SER A 371 2.88 1.96 9.22
CA SER A 371 2.35 0.94 8.33
C SER A 371 1.43 1.54 7.27
N LEU A 372 1.95 1.60 6.04
CA LEU A 372 1.22 2.00 4.83
C LEU A 372 0.79 0.79 4.00
N SER A 373 0.72 -0.39 4.64
CA SER A 373 0.14 -1.59 4.07
C SER A 373 -0.72 -2.34 5.10
N PRO A 374 -1.97 -2.71 4.77
CA PRO A 374 -2.82 -3.51 5.65
C PRO A 374 -2.28 -4.93 5.86
N PHE A 375 -1.30 -5.35 5.08
CA PHE A 375 -0.60 -6.61 5.30
C PHE A 375 0.45 -6.52 6.42
N TYR A 376 0.73 -5.33 6.96
CA TYR A 376 1.65 -5.14 8.09
C TYR A 376 0.93 -4.58 9.33
N PRO A 377 0.03 -5.35 9.94
CA PRO A 377 -0.66 -4.97 11.17
C PRO A 377 0.25 -5.05 12.40
N PHE A 378 -0.30 -4.69 13.55
CA PHE A 378 0.39 -4.63 14.83
C PHE A 378 -0.29 -5.53 15.88
N HIS A 379 0.52 -6.15 16.73
CA HIS A 379 0.09 -6.55 18.07
C HIS A 379 0.00 -5.30 18.93
N MET A 380 -1.14 -5.11 19.62
CA MET A 380 -1.32 -3.97 20.52
C MET A 380 -1.29 -4.42 21.98
N PHE A 381 -0.38 -3.82 22.74
CA PHE A 381 -0.28 -3.99 24.18
C PHE A 381 -0.74 -2.71 24.87
N THR A 382 -1.37 -2.84 26.04
CA THR A 382 -1.71 -1.71 26.89
C THR A 382 -1.01 -1.80 28.23
N ILE A 383 -0.54 -0.67 28.75
CA ILE A 383 0.04 -0.52 30.10
C ILE A 383 -0.66 0.69 30.73
N GLY A 384 -1.65 0.42 31.59
CA GLY A 384 -2.60 1.46 32.00
C GLY A 384 -3.32 2.05 30.77
N SER A 385 -3.22 3.37 30.59
CA SER A 385 -3.79 4.09 29.43
C SER A 385 -2.86 4.14 28.20
N ARG A 386 -1.63 3.62 28.31
CA ARG A 386 -0.62 3.69 27.24
C ARG A 386 -0.74 2.50 26.32
N ARG A 387 -0.37 2.70 25.06
CA ARG A 387 -0.37 1.67 24.02
C ARG A 387 1.05 1.45 23.52
N ILE A 388 1.37 0.21 23.22
CA ILE A 388 2.60 -0.20 22.55
C ILE A 388 2.18 -1.08 21.40
N TYR A 389 2.72 -0.81 20.22
CA TYR A 389 2.43 -1.51 19.00
C TYR A 389 3.66 -2.30 18.59
N VAL A 390 3.51 -3.59 18.33
CA VAL A 390 4.58 -4.41 17.76
C VAL A 390 4.12 -4.87 16.39
N ARG A 391 4.68 -4.32 15.33
CA ARG A 391 4.34 -4.71 13.95
C ARG A 391 4.74 -6.17 13.72
N ILE A 392 4.10 -6.84 12.78
CA ILE A 392 4.33 -8.28 12.54
C ILE A 392 5.78 -8.64 12.20
N ASP A 393 6.62 -7.68 11.80
CA ASP A 393 8.07 -7.84 11.59
C ASP A 393 8.90 -7.67 12.88
N GLY A 394 8.26 -7.43 14.02
CA GLY A 394 8.89 -7.28 15.33
C GLY A 394 9.23 -5.85 15.74
N GLN A 395 8.97 -4.84 14.91
CA GLN A 395 9.26 -3.45 15.25
C GLN A 395 8.30 -2.90 16.30
N ILE A 396 8.84 -2.13 17.25
CA ILE A 396 8.13 -1.65 18.42
C ILE A 396 7.91 -0.14 18.31
N PHE A 397 6.66 0.28 18.44
CA PHE A 397 6.21 1.67 18.37
C PHE A 397 5.40 2.03 19.62
N THR A 398 5.47 3.28 20.04
CA THR A 398 4.66 3.84 21.15
C THR A 398 3.53 4.74 20.68
N ALA A 399 3.53 5.09 19.39
CA ALA A 399 2.51 5.88 18.71
C ALA A 399 2.33 5.35 17.27
N LEU A 400 1.22 5.76 16.64
CA LEU A 400 0.94 5.50 15.23
C LEU A 400 0.56 6.83 14.57
N HIS A 401 1.43 7.36 13.72
CA HIS A 401 1.34 8.72 13.17
C HIS A 401 0.57 8.74 11.83
N ASP A 402 -0.56 9.43 11.78
CA ASP A 402 -1.46 9.51 10.61
C ASP A 402 -1.68 10.94 10.08
N ASN A 403 -0.97 11.92 10.66
CA ASN A 403 -1.07 13.33 10.30
C ASN A 403 0.12 13.83 9.44
N VAL A 404 0.97 12.91 8.98
CA VAL A 404 2.17 13.22 8.20
C VAL A 404 1.86 13.17 6.71
N ARG A 405 2.38 14.14 5.93
CA ARG A 405 2.03 14.37 4.52
C ARG A 405 3.11 13.87 3.56
N GLY A 406 2.73 12.97 2.64
CA GLY A 406 3.55 12.50 1.52
C GLY A 406 4.73 11.60 1.89
N ILE A 407 4.53 10.64 2.79
CA ILE A 407 5.52 9.71 3.39
C ILE A 407 5.58 8.31 2.77
#